data_AF-A0AAN2CFM9-F1
#
_entry.id   AF-A0AAN2CFM9-F1
#
_cell.length_a   1.000
_cell.length_b   1.000
_cell.length_c   1.000
_cell.angle_alpha   90.00
_cell.angle_beta   90.00
_cell.angle_gamma   90.00
#
_symmetry.space_group_name_H-M   'P 1'
#
loop_
_entity.id
_entity.type
_entity.pdbx_description
1 polymer ?
#
loop_
_entity_poly.entity_id
_entity_poly.type
_entity_poly.pdbx_seq_one_letter_code
_entity_poly.pdbx_strand_id
1 'polypeptide(L)' 'MTYELAFDPRAWREWQKLGETIKKQFKNKLQQVVQNPRIASASLSD' A
#
# COMPACT_ATOMS: atom_id res chain seq x y z
N MET A 1 0.90 -10.29 14.47
CA MET A 1 0.90 -10.99 13.17
C MET A 1 1.15 -9.93 12.11
N THR A 2 2.32 -9.89 11.48
CA THR A 2 2.63 -8.92 10.43
C THR A 2 2.53 -9.61 9.07
N TYR A 3 1.88 -8.97 8.11
CA TYR A 3 1.82 -9.48 6.75
C TYR A 3 3.09 -9.12 5.99
N GLU A 4 3.42 -9.86 4.94
CA GLU A 4 4.47 -9.45 4.01
C GLU A 4 3.87 -8.61 2.89
N LEU A 5 4.57 -7.53 2.53
CA LEU A 5 4.18 -6.65 1.44
C LEU A 5 4.90 -7.09 0.16
N ALA A 6 4.12 -7.50 -0.83
CA ALA A 6 4.59 -7.73 -2.20
C ALA A 6 3.84 -6.82 -3.17
N PHE A 7 4.56 -6.29 -4.16
CA PHE A 7 3.95 -5.52 -5.25
C PHE A 7 3.76 -6.41 -6.47
N ASP A 8 2.59 -6.32 -7.10
CA ASP A 8 2.44 -6.79 -8.47
C ASP A 8 3.39 -6.01 -9.40
N PRO A 9 4.02 -6.65 -10.41
CA PRO A 9 4.96 -5.97 -11.31
C PRO A 9 4.38 -4.72 -11.99
N ARG A 10 3.07 -4.69 -12.27
CA ARG A 10 2.39 -3.53 -12.84
C ARG A 10 2.27 -2.40 -11.81
N ALA A 11 1.87 -2.73 -10.58
CA ALA A 11 1.79 -1.78 -9.48
C ALA A 11 3.16 -1.19 -9.13
N TRP A 12 4.23 -1.98 -9.22
CA TRP A 12 5.60 -1.48 -9.00
C TRP A 12 6.02 -0.45 -10.05
N ARG A 13 5.68 -0.66 -11.32
CA ARG A 13 5.95 0.32 -12.39
C ARG A 13 5.23 1.63 -12.13
N GLU A 14 3.96 1.58 -11.71
CA GLU A 14 3.21 2.79 -11.36
C GLU A 14 3.77 3.46 -10.11
N TRP A 15 4.18 2.69 -9.10
CA TRP A 15 4.85 3.19 -7.91
C TRP A 15 6.11 3.99 -8.26
N GLN A 16 6.93 3.51 -9.18
CA GLN A 16 8.15 4.20 -9.60
C GLN A 16 7.88 5.58 -10.22
N LYS A 17 6.75 5.75 -10.90
CA LYS A 17 6.33 7.03 -11.53
C LYS A 17 5.85 8.08 -10.52
N LEU A 18 5.53 7.69 -9.28
CA LEU A 18 5.08 8.62 -8.25
C LEU A 18 6.20 9.58 -7.83
N GLY A 19 5.85 10.85 -7.60
CA GLY A 19 6.74 11.82 -6.99
C GLY A 19 7.05 11.49 -5.52
N GLU A 20 8.19 11.99 -5.00
CA GLU A 20 8.68 11.53 -3.70
C GLU A 20 7.78 11.84 -2.51
N THR A 21 7.10 12.98 -2.52
CA THR A 21 6.15 13.32 -1.45
C THR A 21 5.02 12.29 -1.35
N ILE A 22 4.50 11.85 -2.50
CA ILE A 22 3.41 10.86 -2.57
C ILE A 22 3.92 9.47 -2.19
N LYS A 23 5.11 9.07 -2.65
CA LYS A 23 5.75 7.80 -2.23
C LYS A 23 5.90 7.71 -0.72
N LYS A 24 6.36 8.78 -0.06
CA LYS A 24 6.51 8.83 1.41
C LYS A 24 5.18 8.67 2.12
N GLN A 25 4.14 9.37 1.68
CA GLN A 25 2.80 9.27 2.26
C GLN A 25 2.25 7.84 2.15
N PHE A 26 2.34 7.24 0.97
CA PHE A 26 1.89 5.86 0.80
C PHE A 26 2.72 4.85 1.58
N LYS A 27 4.05 5.04 1.67
CA LYS A 27 4.92 4.15 2.46
C LYS A 27 4.50 4.13 3.93
N ASN A 28 4.21 5.30 4.51
CA ASN A 28 3.72 5.40 5.89
C ASN A 28 2.39 4.66 6.06
N LYS A 29 1.48 4.75 5.07
CA LYS A 29 0.20 4.05 5.13
C LYS A 29 0.37 2.53 4.97
N LEU A 30 1.23 2.08 4.06
CA LEU A 30 1.54 0.65 3.85
C LEU A 30 2.11 0.00 5.10
N GLN A 31 2.98 0.70 5.84
CA GLN A 31 3.50 0.21 7.12
C GLN A 31 2.39 -0.06 8.15
N GLN A 32 1.34 0.78 8.19
CA GLN A 32 0.18 0.56 9.06
C GLN A 32 -0.69 -0.61 8.57
N VAL A 33 -0.94 -0.69 7.27
CA VAL A 33 -1.76 -1.74 6.64
C VAL A 33 -1.13 -3.13 6.81
N VAL A 34 0.20 -3.23 6.76
CA VAL A 34 0.91 -4.49 6.99
C VAL A 34 0.68 -5.07 8.40
N GLN A 35 0.40 -4.23 9.39
CA GLN A 35 0.06 -4.68 10.74
C GLN A 35 -1.39 -5.18 10.84
N ASN A 36 -2.32 -4.53 10.14
CA ASN A 36 -3.72 -4.91 10.09
C ASN A 36 -4.35 -4.59 8.71
N PRO A 37 -4.34 -5.54 7.77
CA PRO A 37 -4.71 -5.26 6.38
C PRO A 37 -6.22 -5.20 6.15
N ARG A 38 -7.03 -5.78 7.05
CA ARG A 38 -8.50 -5.79 6.91
C ARG A 38 -9.09 -4.58 7.62
N ILE A 39 -9.26 -3.50 6.85
CA ILE A 39 -9.88 -2.26 7.32
C ILE A 39 -11.26 -2.13 6.67
N ALA A 40 -12.33 -2.24 7.47
CA ALA A 40 -13.70 -2.26 6.95
C ALA A 40 -14.06 -1.01 6.11
N SER A 41 -13.61 0.18 6.52
CA SER A 41 -13.85 1.43 5.80
C SER A 41 -13.06 1.58 4.49
N ALA A 42 -12.03 0.74 4.27
CA ALA A 42 -11.25 0.71 3.05
C ALA A 42 -11.54 -0.54 2.20
N SER A 43 -12.58 -1.30 2.56
CA SER A 43 -13.03 -2.43 1.75
C SER A 43 -13.51 -1.90 0.40
N LEU A 44 -13.13 -2.60 -0.66
CA LEU A 44 -13.76 -2.40 -1.97
C LEU A 44 -15.17 -3.01 -1.88
N SER A 45 -16.17 -2.27 -2.37
CA SER A 45 -17.50 -2.80 -2.61
C SER A 45 -17.50 -3.55 -3.94
N ASP A 46 -18.29 -4.62 -4.03
CA ASP A 46 -18.59 -5.31 -5.28
C ASP A 46 -19.53 -4.48 -6.16
#